data_AF-A0A7V5GTX7-F1
#
_entry.id   AF-A0A7V5GTX7-F1
#
_cell.length_a   1.000
_cell.length_b   1.000
_cell.length_c   1.000
_cell.angle_alpha   90.00
_cell.angle_beta   90.00
_cell.angle_gamma   90.00
#
_symmetry.space_group_name_H-M   'P 1'
#
loop_
_entity.id
_entity.type
_entity.pdbx_description
1 polymer ?
#
loop_
_entity_poly.entity_id
_entity_poly.type
_entity_poly.pdbx_seq_one_letter_code
_entity_poly.pdbx_strand_id
1 'polypeptide(L)'
;MIPRYTPKIMAELWSDRAKWERALKVELAVIDIYAEDGVIPLETAAEIHELADFDTAKIEEYEAVVRHDVIAFLQSVGDFVGDHKRWLHFGLTSYDVIDTALSMALVRAGALIMVKLRNLRDTLAKQAVIHKDTLMPGRTHGV
;
A
#
# COMPACT_ATOMS: atom_id res chain seq x y z
N MET A 1 13.46 -9.03 1.20
CA MET A 1 14.46 -8.73 0.15
C MET A 1 15.48 -7.77 0.75
N ILE A 2 16.78 -8.00 0.56
CA ILE A 2 17.80 -7.12 1.17
C ILE A 2 17.92 -5.78 0.43
N PRO A 3 18.33 -4.69 1.11
CA PRO A 3 18.45 -3.35 0.49
C PRO A 3 19.26 -3.32 -0.81
N ARG A 4 20.27 -4.19 -0.94
CA ARG A 4 21.11 -4.31 -2.14
C ARG A 4 20.32 -4.54 -3.44
N TYR A 5 19.20 -5.27 -3.37
CA TYR A 5 18.43 -5.67 -4.55
C TYR A 5 17.07 -5.01 -4.66
N THR A 6 16.62 -4.31 -3.61
CA THR A 6 15.31 -3.67 -3.59
C THR A 6 15.38 -2.30 -4.27
N PRO A 7 14.69 -2.08 -5.40
CA PRO A 7 14.58 -0.75 -5.99
C PRO A 7 13.91 0.21 -4.99
N LYS A 8 14.43 1.45 -4.88
CA LYS A 8 13.89 2.49 -3.98
C LYS A 8 12.36 2.61 -4.05
N ILE A 9 11.79 2.66 -5.25
CA ILE A 9 10.34 2.77 -5.47
C ILE A 9 9.54 1.56 -4.93
N MET A 10 10.13 0.35 -4.91
CA MET A 10 9.52 -0.80 -4.26
C MET A 10 9.68 -0.72 -2.74
N ALA A 11 10.84 -0.32 -2.25
CA ALA A 11 11.06 -0.16 -0.81
C ALA A 11 10.07 0.84 -0.20
N GLU A 12 9.86 1.98 -0.85
CA GLU A 12 8.89 3.00 -0.43
C GLU A 12 7.46 2.45 -0.42
N LEU A 13 7.06 1.74 -1.49
CA LEU A 13 5.72 1.14 -1.59
C LEU A 13 5.42 0.15 -0.46
N TRP A 14 6.43 -0.62 -0.04
CA TRP A 14 6.32 -1.67 0.97
C TRP A 14 6.81 -1.23 2.36
N SER A 15 7.07 0.06 2.56
CA SER A 15 7.42 0.59 3.89
C SER A 15 6.23 0.58 4.85
N ASP A 16 6.48 0.53 6.15
CA ASP A 16 5.43 0.55 7.18
C ASP A 16 4.62 1.85 7.14
N ARG A 17 5.28 3.00 6.92
CA ARG A 17 4.60 4.27 6.67
C ARG A 17 3.61 4.14 5.51
N ALA A 18 4.04 3.58 4.37
CA ALA A 18 3.16 3.43 3.22
C ALA A 18 2.05 2.39 3.43
N LYS A 19 2.27 1.34 4.25
CA LYS A 19 1.22 0.41 4.68
C LYS A 19 0.12 1.15 5.44
N TRP A 20 0.50 1.91 6.46
CA TRP A 20 -0.44 2.61 7.32
C TRP A 20 -1.09 3.83 6.65
N GLU A 21 -0.41 4.51 5.71
CA GLU A 21 -1.03 5.52 4.85
C GLU A 21 -2.18 4.93 4.01
N ARG A 22 -2.00 3.71 3.48
CA ARG A 22 -3.06 3.03 2.74
C ARG A 22 -4.19 2.57 3.67
N ALA A 23 -3.86 2.04 4.85
CA ALA A 23 -4.86 1.67 5.84
C ALA A 23 -5.71 2.86 6.27
N LEU A 24 -5.07 4.01 6.59
CA LEU A 24 -5.76 5.24 6.93
C LEU A 24 -6.66 5.71 5.79
N LYS A 25 -6.20 5.62 4.54
CA LYS A 25 -7.03 5.97 3.39
C LYS A 25 -8.28 5.08 3.28
N VAL A 26 -8.21 3.81 3.65
CA VAL A 26 -9.38 2.92 3.67
C VAL A 26 -10.33 3.30 4.80
N GLU A 27 -9.82 3.54 6.01
CA GLU A 27 -10.63 4.02 7.15
C GLU A 27 -11.37 5.32 6.82
N LEU A 28 -10.66 6.32 6.27
CA LEU A 28 -11.25 7.60 5.89
C LEU A 28 -12.30 7.46 4.77
N ALA A 29 -12.10 6.55 3.82
CA ALA A 29 -13.11 6.27 2.81
C ALA A 29 -14.40 5.68 3.42
N VAL A 30 -14.30 4.90 4.50
CA VAL A 30 -15.48 4.39 5.21
C VAL A 30 -16.16 5.50 6.02
N ILE A 31 -15.38 6.41 6.63
CA ILE A 31 -15.90 7.62 7.29
C ILE A 31 -16.71 8.46 6.30
N ASP A 32 -16.23 8.63 5.06
CA ASP A 32 -16.97 9.36 4.01
C ASP A 32 -18.34 8.72 3.74
N ILE A 33 -18.38 7.40 3.57
CA ILE A 33 -19.63 6.67 3.34
C ILE A 33 -20.58 6.78 4.54
N TYR A 34 -20.08 6.69 5.77
CA TYR A 34 -20.93 6.90 6.95
C TYR A 34 -21.49 8.31 7.05
N ALA A 35 -20.76 9.32 6.57
CA ALA A 35 -21.24 10.69 6.53
C ALA A 35 -22.30 10.88 5.44
N GLU A 36 -22.08 10.29 4.25
CA GLU A 36 -23.04 10.27 3.14
C GLU A 36 -24.36 9.57 3.52
N ASP A 37 -24.29 8.47 4.27
CA ASP A 37 -25.44 7.71 4.76
C ASP A 37 -26.10 8.33 6.02
N GLY A 38 -25.55 9.42 6.55
CA GLY A 38 -26.07 10.11 7.73
C GLY A 38 -25.88 9.38 9.06
N VAL A 39 -24.99 8.38 9.11
CA VAL A 39 -24.60 7.66 10.34
C VAL A 39 -23.78 8.58 11.26
N ILE A 40 -22.94 9.43 10.67
CA ILE A 40 -22.21 10.49 11.37
C ILE A 40 -22.51 11.86 10.73
N PRO A 41 -22.42 12.97 11.47
CA PRO A 41 -22.51 14.31 10.89
C PRO A 41 -21.40 14.57 9.87
N LEU A 42 -21.70 15.31 8.81
CA LEU A 42 -20.71 15.71 7.80
C LEU A 42 -19.55 16.51 8.41
N GLU A 43 -19.85 17.33 9.42
CA GLU A 43 -18.87 18.11 10.15
C GLU A 43 -17.90 17.21 10.92
N THR A 44 -18.40 16.13 11.51
CA THR A 44 -17.56 15.13 12.20
C THR A 44 -16.63 14.41 11.23
N ALA A 45 -17.10 14.07 10.03
CA ALA A 45 -16.24 13.48 9.01
C ALA A 45 -15.15 14.47 8.55
N ALA A 46 -15.51 15.75 8.33
CA ALA A 46 -14.55 16.78 7.97
C ALA A 46 -13.48 16.99 9.06
N GLU A 47 -13.88 17.05 10.33
CA GLU A 47 -12.95 17.14 11.47
C GLU A 47 -11.99 15.93 11.53
N ILE A 48 -12.50 14.72 11.28
CA ILE A 48 -11.66 13.52 11.20
C ILE A 48 -10.63 13.66 10.08
N HIS A 49 -11.02 14.12 8.88
CA HIS A 49 -10.08 14.31 7.76
C HIS A 49 -9.02 15.38 8.04
N GLU A 50 -9.37 16.46 8.74
CA GLU A 50 -8.41 17.50 9.11
C GLU A 50 -7.40 17.03 10.16
N LEU A 51 -7.83 16.18 11.09
CA LEU A 51 -7.01 15.72 12.21
C LEU A 51 -6.29 14.40 11.95
N ALA A 52 -6.78 13.54 11.06
CA ALA A 52 -6.29 12.19 10.88
C ALA A 52 -4.83 12.14 10.42
N ASP A 53 -3.96 11.67 11.31
CA ASP A 53 -2.59 11.28 11.04
C ASP A 53 -2.21 10.11 11.97
N PHE A 54 -0.99 9.63 11.86
CA PHE A 54 -0.46 8.57 12.71
C PHE A 54 1.07 8.67 12.82
N ASP A 55 1.61 8.00 13.84
CA ASP A 55 3.05 7.89 14.07
C ASP A 55 3.46 6.41 14.06
N THR A 56 4.30 6.02 13.11
CA THR A 56 4.78 4.63 12.97
C THR A 56 5.52 4.13 14.22
N ALA A 57 6.25 5.00 14.93
CA ALA A 57 6.93 4.61 16.16
C ALA A 57 5.91 4.32 17.28
N LYS A 58 4.83 5.10 17.37
CA LYS A 58 3.75 4.84 18.32
C LYS A 58 3.00 3.55 18.02
N ILE A 59 2.81 3.22 16.74
CA ILE A 59 2.22 1.93 16.36
C ILE A 59 3.07 0.77 16.87
N GLU A 60 4.39 0.82 16.71
CA GLU A 60 5.28 -0.22 17.23
C GLU A 60 5.22 -0.32 18.78
N GLU A 61 5.21 0.82 19.47
CA GLU A 61 5.05 0.88 20.93
C GLU A 61 3.73 0.24 21.39
N TYR A 62 2.61 0.60 20.74
CA TYR A 62 1.29 0.06 21.05
C TYR A 62 1.20 -1.43 20.72
N GLU A 63 1.74 -1.87 19.58
CA GLU A 63 1.72 -3.27 19.16
C GLU A 63 2.46 -4.16 20.16
N ALA A 64 3.56 -3.68 20.74
CA ALA A 64 4.29 -4.41 21.79
C ALA A 64 3.41 -4.74 23.03
N VAL A 65 2.39 -3.91 23.28
CA VAL A 65 1.44 -4.09 24.40
C VAL A 65 0.22 -4.90 23.97
N VAL A 66 -0.47 -4.47 22.91
CA VAL A 66 -1.76 -5.04 22.50
C VAL A 66 -1.62 -6.32 21.66
N ARG A 67 -0.42 -6.58 21.12
CA ARG A 67 -0.07 -7.73 20.28
C ARG A 67 -1.00 -7.91 19.07
N HIS A 68 -1.46 -6.78 18.53
CA HIS A 68 -2.34 -6.71 17.36
C HIS A 68 -2.07 -5.40 16.60
N ASP A 69 -1.55 -5.50 15.39
CA ASP A 69 -1.07 -4.37 14.59
C ASP A 69 -2.18 -3.37 14.22
N VAL A 70 -3.36 -3.84 13.80
CA VAL A 70 -4.50 -2.94 13.48
C VAL A 70 -4.98 -2.18 14.72
N ILE A 71 -5.07 -2.81 15.89
CA ILE A 71 -5.45 -2.11 17.13
C ILE A 71 -4.41 -1.05 17.48
N ALA A 72 -3.12 -1.37 17.34
CA ALA A 72 -2.04 -0.42 17.56
C ALA A 72 -2.09 0.78 16.59
N PHE A 73 -2.38 0.52 15.32
CA PHE A 73 -2.63 1.55 14.31
C PHE A 73 -3.80 2.46 14.71
N LEU A 74 -4.96 1.88 15.08
CA LEU A 74 -6.14 2.66 15.49
C LEU A 74 -5.88 3.48 16.76
N GLN A 75 -5.09 2.97 17.70
CA GLN A 75 -4.65 3.74 18.87
C GLN A 75 -3.81 4.94 18.46
N SER A 76 -2.85 4.74 17.54
CA SER A 76 -2.03 5.85 17.02
C SER A 76 -2.87 6.89 16.30
N VAL A 77 -3.83 6.52 15.45
CA VAL A 77 -4.73 7.51 14.80
C VAL A 77 -5.62 8.19 15.84
N GLY A 78 -6.09 7.44 16.83
CA GLY A 78 -6.91 7.93 17.93
C GLY A 78 -6.24 9.03 18.76
N ASP A 79 -4.91 9.06 18.83
CA ASP A 79 -4.16 10.14 19.51
C ASP A 79 -4.29 11.48 18.79
N PHE A 80 -4.55 11.48 17.46
CA PHE A 80 -4.72 12.69 16.66
C PHE A 80 -6.19 13.13 16.60
N VAL A 81 -7.11 12.18 16.37
CA VAL A 81 -8.54 12.50 16.18
C VAL A 81 -9.34 12.59 17.49
N GLY A 82 -8.72 12.31 18.64
CA GLY A 82 -9.33 12.47 19.95
C GLY A 82 -10.64 11.68 20.12
N ASP A 83 -11.70 12.37 20.53
CA ASP A 83 -13.02 11.75 20.78
C ASP A 83 -13.68 11.17 19.53
N HIS A 84 -13.27 11.61 18.34
CA HIS A 84 -13.76 11.06 17.07
C HIS A 84 -13.27 9.64 16.81
N LYS A 85 -12.27 9.14 17.56
CA LYS A 85 -11.74 7.78 17.41
C LYS A 85 -12.80 6.68 17.53
N ARG A 86 -13.94 6.97 18.18
CA ARG A 86 -15.08 6.04 18.29
C ARG A 86 -15.70 5.67 16.94
N TRP A 87 -15.49 6.50 15.92
CA TRP A 87 -15.99 6.30 14.56
C TRP A 87 -15.00 5.56 13.67
N LEU A 88 -13.72 5.54 14.04
CA LEU A 88 -12.71 4.76 13.33
C LEU A 88 -13.01 3.27 13.47
N HIS A 89 -12.85 2.52 12.37
CA HIS A 89 -13.05 1.08 12.32
C HIS A 89 -14.47 0.61 12.72
N PHE A 90 -15.44 1.52 12.80
CA PHE A 90 -16.80 1.17 13.17
C PHE A 90 -17.41 0.22 12.13
N GLY A 91 -17.93 -0.92 12.55
CA GLY A 91 -18.55 -1.91 11.67
C GLY A 91 -17.60 -2.71 10.77
N LEU A 92 -16.28 -2.50 10.90
CA LEU A 92 -15.26 -3.19 10.11
C LEU A 92 -14.59 -4.32 10.90
N THR A 93 -13.99 -5.24 10.16
CA THR A 93 -12.97 -6.16 10.66
C THR A 93 -11.59 -5.70 10.18
N SER A 94 -10.53 -6.18 10.85
CA SER A 94 -9.14 -5.91 10.49
C SER A 94 -8.84 -6.16 9.00
N TYR A 95 -9.45 -7.19 8.41
CA TYR A 95 -9.18 -7.57 7.02
C TYR A 95 -9.86 -6.68 5.99
N ASP A 96 -11.00 -6.04 6.32
CA ASP A 96 -11.63 -5.07 5.43
C ASP A 96 -10.66 -3.91 5.11
N VAL A 97 -9.84 -3.54 6.09
CA VAL A 97 -8.83 -2.48 5.98
C VAL A 97 -7.53 -3.02 5.38
N ILE A 98 -6.96 -4.07 5.97
CA ILE A 98 -5.63 -4.55 5.60
C ILE A 98 -5.61 -5.18 4.21
N ASP A 99 -6.62 -5.97 3.81
CA ASP A 99 -6.62 -6.61 2.48
C ASP A 99 -6.89 -5.59 1.38
N THR A 100 -7.72 -4.57 1.66
CA THR A 100 -7.94 -3.46 0.74
C THR A 100 -6.65 -2.63 0.57
N ALA A 101 -5.99 -2.28 1.68
CA ALA A 101 -4.70 -1.57 1.65
C ALA A 101 -3.59 -2.38 0.95
N LEU A 102 -3.57 -3.71 1.12
CA LEU A 102 -2.68 -4.62 0.42
C LEU A 102 -2.99 -4.65 -1.09
N SER A 103 -4.28 -4.74 -1.45
CA SER A 103 -4.72 -4.73 -2.86
C SER A 103 -4.27 -3.46 -3.57
N MET A 104 -4.38 -2.30 -2.92
CA MET A 104 -3.84 -1.03 -3.43
C MET A 104 -2.32 -1.10 -3.68
N ALA A 105 -1.55 -1.72 -2.77
CA ALA A 105 -0.12 -1.91 -2.96
C ALA A 105 0.18 -2.84 -4.14
N LEU A 106 -0.55 -3.95 -4.27
CA LEU A 106 -0.38 -4.94 -5.34
C LEU A 106 -0.67 -4.34 -6.72
N VAL A 107 -1.74 -3.55 -6.86
CA VAL A 107 -2.06 -2.86 -8.12
C VAL A 107 -0.92 -1.92 -8.52
N ARG A 108 -0.41 -1.12 -7.57
CA ARG A 108 0.71 -0.20 -7.82
C ARG A 108 2.01 -0.94 -8.14
N ALA A 109 2.29 -2.04 -7.44
CA ALA A 109 3.45 -2.89 -7.72
C ALA A 109 3.38 -3.51 -9.11
N GLY A 110 2.21 -4.05 -9.49
CA GLY A 110 1.95 -4.60 -10.81
C GLY A 110 2.17 -3.58 -11.91
N ALA A 111 1.65 -2.36 -11.75
CA ALA A 111 1.88 -1.27 -12.71
C ALA A 111 3.37 -0.97 -12.93
N LEU A 112 4.16 -0.94 -11.86
CA LEU A 112 5.60 -0.68 -11.91
C LEU A 112 6.38 -1.83 -12.58
N ILE A 113 5.99 -3.09 -12.31
CA ILE A 113 6.55 -4.26 -12.98
C ILE A 113 6.23 -4.22 -14.48
N MET A 114 4.99 -3.87 -14.84
CA MET A 114 4.57 -3.81 -16.25
C MET A 114 5.36 -2.80 -17.06
N VAL A 115 5.77 -1.66 -16.48
CA VAL A 115 6.67 -0.71 -17.14
C VAL A 115 8.02 -1.38 -17.46
N LYS A 116 8.61 -2.09 -16.51
CA LYS A 116 9.90 -2.78 -16.71
C LYS A 116 9.81 -3.88 -17.76
N LEU A 117 8.73 -4.67 -17.74
CA LEU A 117 8.50 -5.72 -18.72
C LEU A 117 8.36 -5.18 -20.14
N ARG A 118 7.66 -4.05 -20.31
CA ARG A 118 7.57 -3.37 -21.62
C ARG A 118 8.94 -2.90 -22.10
N ASN A 119 9.73 -2.29 -21.23
CA ASN A 119 11.08 -1.84 -21.58
C ASN A 119 11.99 -3.02 -21.98
N LEU A 120 11.91 -4.13 -21.24
CA LEU A 120 12.67 -5.35 -21.56
C LEU A 120 12.24 -5.92 -22.91
N ARG A 121 10.94 -6.07 -23.14
CA ARG A 121 10.38 -6.51 -24.43
C ARG A 121 10.91 -5.65 -25.58
N ASP A 122 10.83 -4.32 -25.45
CA ASP A 122 11.23 -3.41 -26.51
C ASP A 122 12.75 -3.46 -26.76
N THR A 123 13.54 -3.66 -25.70
CA THR A 123 14.99 -3.84 -25.82
C THR A 123 15.33 -5.13 -26.56
N LEU A 124 14.70 -6.25 -26.19
CA LEU A 124 14.90 -7.54 -26.85
C LEU A 124 14.42 -7.51 -28.30
N ALA A 125 13.28 -6.88 -28.58
CA ALA A 125 12.76 -6.72 -29.93
C ALA A 125 13.73 -5.94 -30.82
N LYS A 126 14.34 -4.87 -30.31
CA LYS A 126 15.40 -4.13 -31.02
C LYS A 126 16.60 -5.01 -31.32
N GLN A 127 17.09 -5.76 -30.34
CA GLN A 127 18.22 -6.67 -30.53
C GLN A 127 17.92 -7.76 -31.57
N ALA A 128 16.71 -8.33 -31.54
CA ALA A 128 16.27 -9.31 -32.51
C ALA A 128 16.28 -8.75 -33.95
N VAL A 129 15.82 -7.50 -34.16
CA VAL A 129 15.85 -6.85 -35.47
C VAL A 129 17.28 -6.58 -35.94
N ILE A 130 18.16 -6.09 -35.05
CA ILE A 130 19.58 -5.82 -35.38
C ILE A 130 20.28 -7.11 -35.83
N HIS A 131 20.02 -8.21 -35.12
CA HIS A 131 20.70 -9.48 -35.35
C HIS A 131 19.94 -10.46 -36.25
N LYS A 132 18.86 -10.01 -36.90
CA LYS A 132 17.96 -10.89 -37.68
C LYS A 132 18.70 -11.69 -38.78
N ASP A 133 19.72 -11.08 -39.38
CA ASP A 133 20.53 -11.68 -40.47
C ASP A 133 21.92 -12.11 -39.98
N THR A 134 22.19 -12.05 -38.67
CA THR A 134 23.47 -12.50 -38.12
C THR A 134 23.51 -14.03 -38.15
N LEU A 135 24.42 -14.61 -38.94
CA LEU A 135 24.63 -16.05 -38.98
C LEU A 135 25.12 -16.54 -37.61
N MET A 136 24.41 -17.49 -36.99
CA MET A 136 24.79 -18.11 -35.73
C MET A 136 24.61 -19.63 -35.81
N PRO A 137 25.55 -20.42 -35.27
CA PRO A 137 25.34 -21.87 -35.15
C PRO A 137 24.22 -22.15 -34.14
N GLY A 138 23.16 -22.81 -34.60
CA GLY A 138 22.12 -23.36 -33.73
C GLY A 138 22.72 -24.46 -32.85
N ARG A 139 22.31 -24.52 -31.58
CA ARG A 139 22.82 -25.52 -30.63
C ARG A 139 21.73 -26.43 -30.10
N THR A 140 21.93 -27.73 -30.20
CA THR A 140 21.06 -28.77 -29.62
C THR A 140 21.92 -29.80 -28.89
N HIS A 141 21.48 -30.30 -27.72
CA HIS A 141 22.32 -31.14 -26.84
C HIS A 141 23.65 -30.50 -26.40
N GLY A 142 23.75 -29.17 -26.42
CA GLY A 142 24.96 -28.43 -26.04
C GLY A 142 26.01 -28.32 -27.15
N VAL A 143 25.70 -28.76 -28.38
CA VAL A 143 26.56 -28.67 -29.57
C VAL A 143 25.92 -27.76 -30.60
#